data_AF-W7D2T3-F1
#
_entry.id   AF-W7D2T3-F1
#
_cell.length_a   1.000
_cell.length_b   1.000
_cell.length_c   1.000
_cell.angle_alpha   90.00
_cell.angle_beta   90.00
_cell.angle_gamma   90.00
#
_symmetry.space_group_name_H-M   'P 1'
#
loop_
_entity.id
_entity.type
_entity.pdbx_description
1 polymer ?
#
loop_
_entity_poly.entity_id
_entity_poly.type
_entity_poly.pdbx_seq_one_letter_code
_entity_poly.pdbx_strand_id
1 'polypeptide(L)' 'MRFSNLNVHIPTIEYFALSKLFSTRQKDEEDLKETGILKHSNIPELVNMIDDYKDYVLNPNNKDYNFHNFHDYLQIHGI' A
#
# COMPACT_ATOMS: atom_id res chain seq x y z
N MET A 1 6.49 20.96 24.74
CA MET A 1 6.11 19.81 23.89
C MET A 1 7.20 18.77 23.98
N ARG A 2 6.90 17.51 24.31
CA ARG A 2 7.90 16.43 24.20
C ARG A 2 8.23 16.26 22.71
N PHE A 3 9.52 16.13 22.38
CA PHE A 3 10.04 15.89 21.02
C PHE A 3 10.04 17.07 20.02
N SER A 4 9.95 18.33 20.47
CA SER A 4 9.99 19.50 19.57
C SER A 4 11.27 19.66 18.74
N ASN A 5 12.35 18.96 19.10
CA ASN A 5 13.65 19.03 18.41
C ASN A 5 13.91 17.79 17.55
N LEU A 6 12.91 16.93 17.36
CA LEU A 6 13.05 15.67 16.64
C LEU A 6 12.37 15.78 15.28
N ASN A 7 13.17 15.69 14.21
CA ASN A 7 12.67 15.61 12.85
C ASN A 7 12.52 14.13 12.47
N VAL A 8 11.31 13.72 12.10
CA VAL A 8 11.02 12.35 11.68
C VAL A 8 10.73 12.37 10.18
N HIS A 9 11.49 11.58 9.43
CA HIS A 9 11.23 11.33 8.02
C HIS A 9 10.43 10.03 7.92
N ILE A 10 9.23 10.12 7.35
CA ILE A 10 8.36 8.97 7.09
C ILE A 10 8.14 8.82 5.58
N PRO A 11 7.87 7.60 5.10
CA PRO A 11 7.46 7.38 3.71
C PRO A 11 6.20 8.17 3.36
N THR A 12 6.00 8.44 2.07
CA THR A 12 4.71 8.95 1.59
C THR A 12 3.62 7.91 1.80
N ILE A 13 2.35 8.35 1.70
CA ILE A 13 1.21 7.46 1.86
C ILE A 13 1.18 6.38 0.76
N GLU A 14 1.64 6.70 -0.46
CA GLU A 14 1.77 5.76 -1.58
C GLU A 14 2.81 4.68 -1.27
N TYR A 15 3.99 5.05 -0.77
CA TYR A 15 4.99 4.06 -0.36
C TYR A 15 4.50 3.20 0.80
N PHE A 16 3.72 3.78 1.72
CA PHE A 16 3.11 3.02 2.80
C PHE A 16 2.07 2.02 2.27
N ALA A 17 1.18 2.44 1.37
CA ALA A 17 0.21 1.57 0.70
C ALA A 17 0.90 0.47 -0.11
N LEU A 18 1.93 0.82 -0.88
CA LEU A 18 2.71 -0.10 -1.70
C LEU A 18 3.33 -1.21 -0.84
N SER A 19 3.92 -0.85 0.31
CA SER A 19 4.53 -1.83 1.23
C SER A 19 3.53 -2.89 1.73
N LYS A 20 2.25 -2.51 1.86
CA LYS A 20 1.16 -3.40 2.28
C LYS A 20 0.64 -4.24 1.12
N LEU A 21 0.58 -3.66 -0.07
CA LEU A 21 0.16 -4.35 -1.30
C LEU A 21 1.13 -5.46 -1.70
N PHE A 22 2.41 -5.27 -1.46
CA PHE A 22 3.45 -6.29 -1.68
C PHE A 22 3.72 -7.19 -0.46
N SER A 23 2.85 -7.15 0.54
CA SER A 23 2.87 -8.04 1.70
C SER A 23 1.85 -9.18 1.52
N THR A 24 2.09 -10.30 2.19
CA THR A 24 1.16 -11.43 2.32
C THR A 24 0.57 -11.53 3.73
N ARG A 25 0.83 -10.53 4.58
CA ARG A 25 0.41 -10.54 5.99
C ARG A 25 -1.05 -10.08 6.10
N GLN A 26 -1.85 -10.85 6.83
CA GLN A 26 -3.26 -10.55 7.08
C GLN A 26 -3.47 -9.13 7.65
N LYS A 27 -2.64 -8.69 8.60
CA LYS A 27 -2.73 -7.34 9.16
C LYS A 27 -2.60 -6.24 8.08
N ASP A 28 -1.74 -6.45 7.09
CA ASP A 28 -1.54 -5.45 6.03
C ASP A 28 -2.74 -5.43 5.08
N GLU A 29 -3.40 -6.57 4.85
CA GLU A 29 -4.67 -6.66 4.14
C GLU A 29 -5.80 -5.95 4.90
N GLU A 30 -5.92 -6.19 6.21
CA GLU A 30 -6.88 -5.50 7.08
C GLU A 30 -6.68 -3.99 7.03
N ASP A 31 -5.43 -3.53 7.11
CA ASP A 31 -5.12 -2.11 6.99
C ASP A 31 -5.59 -1.53 5.64
N LEU A 32 -5.38 -2.24 4.52
CA LEU A 32 -5.84 -1.81 3.19
C LEU A 32 -7.36 -1.72 3.10
N LYS A 33 -8.09 -2.61 3.78
CA LYS A 33 -9.56 -2.64 3.80
C LYS A 33 -10.16 -1.58 4.72
N GLU A 34 -9.56 -1.34 5.88
CA GLU A 34 -10.23 -0.65 7.00
C GLU A 34 -9.70 0.76 7.29
N THR A 35 -8.39 1.00 7.12
CA THR A 35 -7.74 2.21 7.66
C THR A 35 -7.80 3.43 6.74
N GLY A 36 -8.40 3.29 5.55
CA GLY A 36 -8.58 4.38 4.59
C GLY A 36 -7.30 4.88 3.92
N ILE A 37 -6.17 4.18 4.07
CA ILE A 37 -4.89 4.53 3.42
C ILE A 37 -5.06 4.79 1.92
N LEU A 38 -5.87 3.96 1.25
CA LEU A 38 -6.13 4.09 -0.19
C LEU A 38 -6.92 5.36 -0.53
N LYS A 39 -7.83 5.83 0.34
CA LYS A 39 -8.57 7.10 0.15
C LYS A 39 -7.66 8.32 0.17
N HIS A 40 -6.52 8.21 0.84
CA HIS A 40 -5.52 9.27 0.93
C HIS A 40 -4.40 9.14 -0.08
N SER A 41 -4.38 8.04 -0.86
CA SER A 41 -3.34 7.77 -1.84
C SER A 41 -3.71 8.34 -3.21
N ASN A 42 -2.71 8.79 -3.97
CA ASN A 42 -2.85 9.06 -5.38
C ASN A 42 -2.95 7.74 -6.17
N ILE A 43 -4.17 7.30 -6.49
CA ILE A 43 -4.42 5.99 -7.12
C ILE A 43 -3.69 5.80 -8.46
N PRO A 44 -3.73 6.75 -9.42
CA PRO A 44 -2.95 6.64 -10.66
C PRO A 44 -1.45 6.42 -10.43
N GLU A 45 -0.86 7.13 -9.48
CA GLU A 45 0.56 6.97 -9.12
C GLU A 45 0.82 5.60 -8.50
N LEU A 46 -0.05 5.17 -7.58
CA LEU A 46 0.06 3.87 -6.92
C LEU A 46 -0.05 2.71 -7.92
N VAL A 47 -0.90 2.80 -8.95
CA VAL A 47 -0.98 1.80 -10.03
C VAL A 47 0.34 1.69 -10.78
N ASN A 48 0.93 2.83 -11.18
CA ASN A 48 2.23 2.84 -11.86
C ASN A 48 3.33 2.23 -10.96
N MET A 49 3.33 2.58 -9.67
CA MET A 49 4.27 2.01 -8.71
C MET A 49 4.09 0.49 -8.57
N ILE A 50 2.86 -0.02 -8.54
CA ILE A 50 2.62 -1.47 -8.48
C ILE A 50 3.18 -2.16 -9.72
N ASP A 51 2.97 -1.60 -10.90
CA ASP A 51 3.46 -2.20 -12.14
C ASP A 51 4.98 -2.16 -12.24
N ASP A 52 5.61 -1.05 -11.86
CA ASP A 52 7.07 -0.95 -11.81
C ASP A 52 7.69 -1.92 -10.79
N TYR A 53 7.11 -2.05 -9.59
CA TYR A 53 7.72 -2.83 -8.50
C TYR A 53 7.53 -4.36 -8.64
N LYS A 54 6.59 -4.82 -9.46
CA LYS A 54 6.42 -6.26 -9.76
C LYS A 54 7.68 -6.89 -10.34
N ASP A 55 8.45 -6.14 -11.12
CA ASP A 55 9.68 -6.65 -11.74
C ASP A 55 10.84 -6.84 -10.75
N TYR A 56 10.71 -6.30 -9.53
CA TYR A 56 11.75 -6.34 -8.50
C TYR A 56 11.47 -7.34 -7.37
N VAL A 57 10.34 -8.06 -7.42
CA VAL A 57 10.06 -9.13 -6.45
C VAL A 57 10.55 -10.49 -6.93
N LEU A 58 10.99 -11.33 -5.99
CA LEU A 58 11.54 -12.66 -6.29
C LEU A 58 10.51 -13.60 -6.95
N ASN A 59 9.21 -13.43 -6.64
CA ASN A 59 8.13 -14.22 -7.22
C ASN A 59 6.89 -13.34 -7.49
N PRO A 60 6.84 -12.63 -8.63
CA PRO A 60 5.69 -11.76 -8.96
C PRO A 60 4.37 -12.51 -9.15
N ASN A 61 4.43 -13.84 -9.31
CA ASN A 61 3.27 -14.70 -9.49
C ASN A 61 2.74 -15.28 -8.16
N ASN A 62 3.27 -14.84 -7.02
CA ASN A 62 2.76 -15.28 -5.72
C ASN A 62 1.35 -14.71 -5.50
N LYS A 63 0.35 -15.59 -5.58
CA LYS A 63 -1.07 -15.28 -5.45
C LYS A 63 -1.46 -14.70 -4.09
N ASP A 64 -0.62 -14.89 -3.07
CA ASP A 64 -0.89 -14.41 -1.71
C ASP A 64 -0.58 -12.91 -1.54
N TYR A 65 0.00 -12.25 -2.55
CA TYR A 65 0.21 -10.81 -2.47
C TYR A 65 -1.09 -10.02 -2.57
N ASN A 66 -1.22 -9.02 -1.69
CA ASN A 66 -2.39 -8.16 -1.61
C ASN A 66 -2.63 -7.35 -2.90
N PHE A 67 -1.60 -7.03 -3.69
CA PHE A 67 -1.76 -6.28 -4.94
C PHE A 67 -2.66 -6.98 -5.96
N HIS A 68 -2.84 -8.30 -5.87
CA HIS A 68 -3.78 -9.04 -6.72
C HIS A 68 -5.25 -8.66 -6.46
N ASN A 69 -5.56 -8.22 -5.24
CA ASN A 69 -6.90 -7.82 -4.81
C ASN A 69 -7.05 -6.29 -4.78
N PHE A 70 -6.12 -5.55 -5.38
CA PHE A 70 -6.08 -4.08 -5.29
C PHE A 70 -7.39 -3.43 -5.76
N HIS A 71 -7.97 -3.92 -6.85
CA HIS A 71 -9.25 -3.39 -7.37
C HIS A 71 -10.40 -3.61 -6.39
N ASP A 72 -10.45 -4.76 -5.71
CA ASP A 72 -11.48 -5.06 -4.71
C ASP A 72 -11.37 -4.10 -3.52
N TYR A 73 -10.14 -3.75 -3.12
CA TYR A 73 -9.91 -2.78 -2.06
C TYR A 73 -10.40 -1.38 -2.46
N LEU A 74 -10.21 -0.95 -3.71
CA LEU A 74 -10.73 0.33 -4.19
C LEU A 74 -12.27 0.35 -4.14
N GLN A 75 -12.92 -0.73 -4.56
CA GLN A 75 -14.38 -0.85 -4.49
C GLN A 75 -14.91 -0.77 -3.06
N ILE A 76 -14.24 -1.40 -2.08
CA ILE A 76 -14.59 -1.30 -0.64
C ILE A 76 -14.59 0.16 -0.17
N HIS A 77 -13.67 0.98 -0.70
CA HIS A 77 -13.57 2.39 -0.35
C HIS A 77 -14.44 3.33 -1.19
N GLY A 78 -15.12 2.81 -2.23
CA GLY A 78 -15.92 3.59 -3.16
C GLY A 78 -15.08 4.49 -4.08
N ILE A 79 -13.86 4.05 -4.41
CA ILE A 79 -12.91 4.74 -5.31
C ILE A 79 -12.95 4.10 -6.70
#